data_AF-A0A3D2FBJ4-F1
#
_entry.id   AF-A0A3D2FBJ4-F1
#
_cell.length_a   1.000
_cell.length_b   1.000
_cell.length_c   1.000
_cell.angle_alpha   90.00
_cell.angle_beta   90.00
_cell.angle_gamma   90.00
#
_symmetry.space_group_name_H-M   'P 1'
#
loop_
_entity.id
_entity.type
_entity.pdbx_description
1 polymer ?
#
loop_
_entity_poly.entity_id
_entity_poly.type
_entity_poly.pdbx_seq_one_letter_code
_entity_poly.pdbx_strand_id
1 'polypeptide(L)'
;MIFRLAFASLVARSLTVGMTILAIALSVALFLGVEKIRTGAKASFADTISGTDLIVGARSGSVQLLLYSVFRIGNATHNLTWESYQDIENRPEVDWIVPISLGDSHRQFRVMGTTQAFFERYKYRSGQSLSIREGA
;
A
#
# COMPACT_ATOMS: atom_id res chain seq x y z
N MET A 1 -16.02 37.01 -31.53
CA MET A 1 -17.36 37.50 -31.15
C MET A 1 -18.04 36.60 -30.10
N ILE A 2 -18.13 35.28 -30.32
CA ILE A 2 -18.81 34.33 -29.42
C ILE A 2 -18.17 34.27 -28.01
N PHE A 3 -16.84 34.16 -27.89
CA PHE A 3 -16.16 34.13 -26.58
C PHE A 3 -16.41 35.38 -25.73
N ARG A 4 -16.50 36.55 -26.37
CA ARG A 4 -16.76 37.83 -25.69
C ARG A 4 -18.20 37.91 -25.18
N LEU A 5 -19.16 37.39 -25.94
CA LEU A 5 -20.56 37.28 -25.52
C LEU A 5 -20.74 36.22 -24.41
N ALA A 6 -20.02 35.10 -24.51
CA ALA A 6 -20.02 34.05 -23.48
C ALA A 6 -19.48 34.58 -22.14
N PHE A 7 -18.37 35.32 -22.16
CA PHE A 7 -17.80 35.92 -20.95
C PHE A 7 -18.72 36.99 -20.34
N ALA A 8 -19.29 37.87 -21.18
CA ALA A 8 -20.28 38.85 -20.71
C ALA A 8 -21.52 38.19 -20.08
N SER A 9 -21.97 37.05 -20.63
CA SER A 9 -23.06 36.24 -20.08
C SER A 9 -22.71 35.62 -18.72
N LEU A 10 -21.47 35.12 -18.55
CA LEU A 10 -20.99 34.58 -17.28
C LEU A 10 -20.94 35.66 -16.19
N VAL A 11 -20.46 36.86 -16.52
CA VAL A 11 -20.39 38.00 -15.58
C VAL A 11 -21.79 38.48 -15.20
N ALA A 12 -22.73 38.54 -16.15
CA ALA A 12 -24.12 38.93 -15.89
C ALA A 12 -24.87 37.94 -14.97
N ARG A 13 -24.40 36.68 -14.87
CA ARG A 13 -24.95 35.62 -14.00
C ARG A 13 -23.92 35.15 -12.97
N SER A 14 -23.13 36.08 -12.45
CA SER A 14 -21.98 35.80 -11.58
C SER A 14 -22.30 34.91 -10.38
N LEU A 15 -23.46 35.09 -9.73
CA LEU A 15 -23.86 34.30 -8.58
C LEU A 15 -24.11 32.83 -8.93
N THR A 16 -24.91 32.57 -9.96
CA THR A 16 -25.22 31.20 -10.41
C THR A 16 -23.96 30.51 -10.94
N VAL A 17 -23.15 31.21 -11.72
CA VAL A 17 -21.86 30.70 -12.22
C VAL A 17 -20.92 30.39 -11.06
N GLY A 18 -20.86 31.25 -10.04
CA GLY A 18 -20.07 31.02 -8.82
C GLY A 18 -20.50 29.76 -8.07
N MET A 19 -21.79 29.54 -7.88
CA MET A 19 -22.31 28.31 -7.26
C MET A 19 -21.98 27.06 -8.07
N THR A 20 -22.09 27.13 -9.41
CA THR A 20 -21.74 26.00 -10.29
C THR A 20 -20.24 25.70 -10.23
N ILE A 21 -19.38 26.72 -10.29
CA ILE A 21 -17.93 26.55 -10.16
C ILE A 21 -17.59 25.94 -8.80
N LEU A 22 -18.20 26.43 -7.70
CA LEU A 22 -17.96 25.91 -6.36
C LEU A 22 -18.39 24.44 -6.22
N ALA A 23 -19.54 24.07 -6.78
CA ALA A 23 -20.01 22.68 -6.79
C ALA A 23 -19.04 21.75 -7.56
N ILE A 24 -18.59 22.17 -8.74
CA ILE A 24 -17.61 21.42 -9.54
C ILE A 24 -16.28 21.32 -8.79
N ALA A 25 -15.79 22.43 -8.25
CA ALA A 25 -14.54 22.48 -7.50
C ALA A 25 -14.58 21.55 -6.29
N LEU A 26 -15.67 21.54 -5.52
CA LEU A 26 -15.83 20.67 -4.36
C LEU A 26 -15.87 19.19 -4.77
N SER A 27 -16.59 18.85 -5.85
CA SER A 27 -16.65 17.48 -6.37
C SER A 27 -15.27 16.97 -6.81
N VAL A 28 -14.54 17.78 -7.59
CA VAL A 28 -13.18 17.44 -8.05
C VAL A 28 -12.20 17.39 -6.89
N ALA A 29 -12.26 18.33 -5.95
CA ALA A 29 -11.41 18.35 -4.76
C ALA A 29 -11.63 17.13 -3.88
N LEU A 30 -12.88 16.69 -3.69
CA LEU A 30 -13.18 15.47 -2.94
C LEU A 30 -12.63 14.24 -3.66
N PHE A 31 -12.86 14.12 -4.97
CA PHE A 31 -12.37 13.00 -5.77
C PHE A 31 -10.84 12.88 -5.70
N LEU A 32 -10.15 13.98 -6.02
CA LEU A 32 -8.69 14.04 -5.96
C LEU A 32 -8.15 13.87 -4.54
N GLY A 33 -8.85 14.41 -3.53
CA GLY A 33 -8.49 14.28 -2.13
C GLY A 33 -8.48 12.82 -1.67
N VAL A 34 -9.54 12.08 -1.97
CA VAL A 34 -9.63 10.64 -1.67
C VAL A 34 -8.53 9.87 -2.39
N GLU A 35 -8.30 10.13 -3.67
CA GLU A 35 -7.25 9.46 -4.44
C GLU A 35 -5.85 9.76 -3.92
N LYS A 36 -5.59 11.02 -3.54
CA LYS A 36 -4.30 11.46 -3.02
C LYS A 36 -4.02 10.92 -1.62
N ILE A 37 -5.03 10.88 -0.74
CA ILE A 37 -4.91 10.24 0.57
C ILE A 37 -4.65 8.74 0.41
N ARG A 38 -5.40 8.06 -0.47
CA ARG A 38 -5.21 6.63 -0.76
C ARG A 38 -3.80 6.34 -1.27
N THR A 39 -3.32 7.14 -2.22
CA THR A 39 -2.00 6.97 -2.83
C THR A 39 -0.88 7.35 -1.87
N GLY A 40 -1.04 8.44 -1.12
CA GLY A 40 -0.08 8.89 -0.11
C GLY A 40 0.06 7.89 1.03
N ALA A 41 -1.05 7.33 1.52
CA ALA A 41 -1.02 6.24 2.49
C ALA A 41 -0.23 5.04 1.94
N LYS A 42 -0.49 4.63 0.69
CA LYS A 42 0.24 3.53 0.03
C LYS A 42 1.75 3.81 -0.06
N ALA A 43 2.15 5.01 -0.47
CA ALA A 43 3.55 5.38 -0.63
C ALA A 43 4.30 5.43 0.71
N SER A 44 3.72 6.08 1.73
CA SER A 44 4.31 6.15 3.07
C SER A 44 4.53 4.76 3.70
N PHE A 45 3.73 3.77 3.30
CA PHE A 45 3.87 2.40 3.77
C PHE A 45 4.94 1.59 3.03
N ALA A 46 5.13 1.81 1.72
CA ALA A 46 6.21 1.21 0.97
C ALA A 46 7.59 1.67 1.50
N ASP A 47 7.72 2.95 1.84
CA ASP A 47 8.95 3.53 2.40
C ASP A 47 9.31 3.03 3.82
N THR A 48 8.42 2.29 4.48
CA THR A 48 8.70 1.76 5.83
C THR A 48 9.55 0.49 5.80
N ILE A 49 9.62 -0.21 4.66
CA ILE A 49 10.44 -1.41 4.48
C ILE A 49 11.72 -1.01 3.77
N SER A 50 12.83 -1.10 4.47
CA SER A 50 14.15 -0.79 3.90
C SER A 50 14.84 -2.09 3.51
N GLY A 51 15.25 -2.21 2.24
CA GLY A 51 16.02 -3.36 1.74
C GLY A 51 15.20 -4.52 1.20
N THR A 52 13.90 -4.34 0.92
CA THR A 52 13.08 -5.33 0.19
C THR A 52 12.64 -4.74 -1.13
N ASP A 53 13.10 -5.32 -2.24
CA ASP A 53 12.84 -4.80 -3.59
C ASP A 53 11.45 -5.19 -4.10
N LEU A 54 10.94 -6.36 -3.70
CA LEU A 54 9.70 -6.92 -4.22
C LEU A 54 8.94 -7.75 -3.18
N ILE A 55 7.62 -7.56 -3.15
CA ILE A 55 6.69 -8.44 -2.41
C ILE A 55 5.95 -9.29 -3.44
N VAL A 56 6.08 -10.60 -3.33
CA VAL A 56 5.41 -11.58 -4.22
C VAL A 56 4.31 -12.28 -3.45
N GLY A 57 3.13 -12.40 -4.06
CA GLY A 57 1.97 -13.05 -3.47
C GLY A 57 1.04 -13.60 -4.54
N ALA A 58 0.07 -14.40 -4.11
CA ALA A 58 -0.97 -14.89 -5.01
C ALA A 58 -1.81 -13.72 -5.57
N ARG A 59 -2.51 -13.97 -6.69
CA ARG A 59 -3.30 -12.97 -7.41
C ARG A 59 -4.24 -12.19 -6.47
N SER A 60 -3.87 -10.95 -6.18
CA SER A 60 -4.55 -10.04 -5.25
C SER A 60 -4.23 -8.59 -5.60
N GLY A 61 -4.92 -7.64 -4.96
CA GLY A 61 -4.60 -6.22 -5.14
C GLY A 61 -3.26 -5.86 -4.49
N SER A 62 -2.40 -5.09 -5.17
CA SER A 62 -1.08 -4.69 -4.65
C SER A 62 -1.12 -4.05 -3.26
N VAL A 63 -2.16 -3.24 -2.98
CA VAL A 63 -2.38 -2.64 -1.65
C VAL A 63 -2.70 -3.69 -0.60
N GLN A 64 -3.54 -4.66 -0.94
CA GLN A 64 -3.93 -5.73 -0.02
C GLN A 64 -2.72 -6.61 0.31
N LEU A 65 -1.91 -6.96 -0.69
CA LEU A 65 -0.69 -7.74 -0.49
C LEU A 65 0.30 -7.03 0.45
N LEU A 66 0.50 -5.72 0.26
CA LEU A 66 1.36 -4.89 1.12
C LEU A 66 0.80 -4.78 2.55
N LEU A 67 -0.50 -4.48 2.70
CA LEU A 67 -1.15 -4.37 4.01
C LEU A 67 -1.11 -5.70 4.77
N TYR A 68 -1.32 -6.82 4.06
CA TYR A 68 -1.26 -8.15 4.63
C TYR A 68 0.17 -8.52 5.05
N SER A 69 1.15 -8.46 4.15
CA SER A 69 2.53 -8.91 4.43
C SER A 69 3.25 -8.06 5.49
N VAL A 70 3.05 -6.74 5.48
CA VAL A 70 3.87 -5.79 6.26
C VAL A 70 3.15 -5.38 7.53
N PHE A 71 1.90 -4.94 7.40
CA PHE A 71 1.09 -4.42 8.51
C PHE A 71 0.25 -5.51 9.17
N ARG A 72 0.23 -6.70 8.57
CA ARG A 72 -0.59 -7.81 9.05
C ARG A 72 -2.07 -7.42 9.12
N ILE A 73 -2.55 -6.57 8.21
CA ILE A 73 -3.95 -6.15 8.12
C ILE A 73 -4.66 -6.95 7.02
N GLY A 74 -5.83 -7.48 7.32
CA GLY A 74 -6.64 -8.27 6.39
C GLY A 74 -6.29 -9.76 6.41
N ASN A 75 -6.82 -10.49 5.42
CA ASN A 75 -6.67 -11.95 5.30
C ASN A 75 -6.02 -12.31 3.96
N ALA A 76 -5.20 -13.37 3.94
CA ALA A 76 -4.74 -13.96 2.69
C ALA A 76 -5.95 -14.49 1.94
N THR A 77 -6.24 -13.91 0.77
CA THR A 77 -7.26 -14.46 -0.12
C THR A 77 -6.80 -15.77 -0.75
N HIS A 78 -5.51 -15.90 -1.03
CA HIS A 78 -4.86 -17.10 -1.56
C HIS A 78 -3.39 -17.10 -1.14
N ASN A 79 -2.81 -18.29 -0.93
CA ASN A 79 -1.38 -18.45 -0.65
C ASN A 79 -0.64 -18.88 -1.93
N LEU A 80 0.64 -18.55 -2.01
CA LEU A 80 1.54 -19.19 -2.97
C LEU A 80 1.81 -20.63 -2.53
N THR A 81 1.98 -21.54 -3.49
CA THR A 81 2.38 -22.92 -3.17
C THR A 81 3.86 -22.96 -2.80
N TRP A 82 4.26 -24.01 -2.09
CA TRP A 82 5.67 -24.18 -1.70
C TRP A 82 6.57 -24.37 -2.92
N GLU A 83 6.09 -25.07 -3.93
CA GLU A 83 6.78 -25.28 -5.20
C GLU A 83 7.04 -23.94 -5.90
N SER A 84 6.05 -23.04 -5.93
CA SER A 84 6.22 -21.70 -6.50
C SER A 84 7.26 -20.87 -5.75
N TYR A 85 7.35 -21.04 -4.42
CA TYR A 85 8.39 -20.41 -3.61
C TYR A 85 9.77 -20.93 -4.01
N GLN A 86 9.95 -22.25 -4.09
CA GLN A 86 11.22 -22.87 -4.48
C GLN A 86 11.64 -22.48 -5.91
N ASP A 87 10.68 -22.39 -6.84
CA ASP A 87 10.93 -21.94 -8.22
C ASP A 87 11.41 -20.49 -8.31
N ILE A 88 11.05 -19.64 -7.34
CA ILE A 88 11.51 -18.25 -7.26
C ILE A 88 12.86 -18.20 -6.54
N GLU A 89 13.00 -18.93 -5.43
CA GLU A 89 14.24 -19.00 -4.65
C GLU A 89 15.43 -19.49 -5.48
N ASN A 90 15.21 -20.44 -6.39
CA ASN A 90 16.26 -20.99 -7.26
C ASN A 90 16.66 -20.08 -8.44
N ARG A 91 16.09 -18.88 -8.56
CA ARG A 91 16.41 -17.96 -9.66
C ARG A 91 17.71 -17.22 -9.38
N PRO A 92 18.61 -17.07 -10.37
CA PRO A 92 19.89 -16.39 -10.18
C PRO A 92 19.75 -14.91 -9.85
N GLU A 93 18.60 -14.29 -10.14
CA GLU A 93 18.32 -12.89 -9.82
C GLU A 93 17.91 -12.66 -8.35
N VAL A 94 17.69 -13.72 -7.57
CA VAL A 94 17.23 -13.63 -6.17
C VAL A 94 18.43 -13.80 -5.24
N ASP A 95 18.90 -12.68 -4.66
CA ASP A 95 19.97 -12.71 -3.65
C ASP A 95 19.50 -13.34 -2.32
N TRP A 96 18.26 -13.07 -1.94
CA TRP A 96 17.62 -13.69 -0.79
C TRP A 96 16.09 -13.57 -0.89
N ILE A 97 15.38 -14.50 -0.26
CA ILE A 97 13.93 -14.51 -0.15
C ILE A 97 13.53 -15.05 1.22
N VAL A 98 12.39 -14.60 1.73
CA VAL A 98 11.83 -15.09 2.99
C VAL A 98 10.34 -15.35 2.82
N PRO A 99 9.85 -16.56 3.11
CA PRO A 99 8.43 -16.85 3.07
C PRO A 99 7.73 -16.24 4.29
N ILE A 100 6.53 -15.70 4.08
CA ILE A 100 5.67 -15.19 5.15
C ILE A 100 4.30 -15.86 5.01
N SER A 101 3.84 -16.48 6.10
CA SER A 101 2.49 -17.01 6.22
C SER A 101 1.84 -16.47 7.49
N LEU A 102 0.75 -15.71 7.35
CA LEU A 102 -0.02 -15.20 8.49
C LEU A 102 -1.30 -16.02 8.62
N GLY A 103 -1.43 -16.71 9.75
CA GLY A 103 -2.63 -17.46 10.09
C GLY A 103 -3.30 -16.87 11.32
N ASP A 104 -3.17 -17.58 12.42
CA ASP A 104 -3.85 -17.28 13.68
C ASP A 104 -3.25 -16.09 14.43
N SER A 105 -3.93 -15.73 15.52
CA SER A 105 -3.44 -14.75 16.48
C SER A 105 -3.45 -15.34 17.88
N HIS A 106 -2.43 -15.02 18.68
CA HIS A 106 -2.34 -15.39 20.07
C HIS A 106 -2.28 -14.11 20.92
N ARG A 107 -3.21 -13.95 21.87
CA ARG A 107 -3.28 -12.76 22.75
C ARG A 107 -3.25 -11.42 21.98
N GLN A 108 -4.00 -11.32 20.88
CA GLN A 108 -4.03 -10.15 19.98
C GLN A 108 -2.73 -9.91 19.17
N PHE A 109 -1.75 -10.80 19.25
CA PHE A 109 -0.56 -10.77 18.39
C PHE A 109 -0.71 -11.78 17.25
N ARG A 110 -0.54 -11.33 16.00
CA ARG A 110 -0.56 -12.22 14.85
C ARG A 110 0.64 -13.15 14.85
N VAL A 111 0.36 -14.45 14.75
CA VAL A 111 1.36 -15.51 14.60
C VAL A 111 1.76 -15.57 13.13
N MET A 112 3.06 -15.53 12.88
CA MET A 112 3.64 -15.56 11.54
C MET A 112 4.54 -16.79 11.43
N GLY A 113 4.29 -17.62 10.41
CA GLY A 113 5.24 -18.61 9.94
C GLY A 113 6.24 -17.95 8.99
N THR A 114 7.52 -18.09 9.29
CA THR A 114 8.62 -17.59 8.47
C THR A 114 9.91 -18.36 8.77
N THR A 115 10.98 -18.07 8.05
CA THR A 115 12.32 -18.66 8.25
C THR A 115 13.19 -17.78 9.13
N GLN A 116 14.27 -18.33 9.69
CA GLN A 116 15.22 -17.57 10.51
C GLN A 116 15.84 -16.37 9.76
N ALA A 117 16.05 -16.51 8.45
CA ALA A 117 16.53 -15.44 7.58
C ALA A 117 15.68 -14.16 7.64
N PHE A 118 14.40 -14.24 8.03
CA PHE A 118 13.57 -13.07 8.29
C PHE A 118 14.22 -12.13 9.32
N PHE A 119 14.65 -12.68 10.45
CA PHE A 119 15.18 -11.88 11.56
C PHE A 119 16.58 -11.32 11.28
N GLU A 120 17.33 -11.96 10.38
CA GLU A 120 18.69 -11.58 10.01
C GLU A 120 18.72 -10.52 8.90
N ARG A 121 17.83 -10.64 7.91
CA ARG A 121 17.83 -9.80 6.69
C ARG A 121 16.78 -8.69 6.74
N TYR A 122 15.64 -8.89 7.38
CA TYR A 122 14.55 -7.92 7.39
C TYR A 122 14.89 -6.70 8.25
N LYS A 123 14.79 -5.52 7.65
CA LYS A 123 14.96 -4.23 8.33
C LYS A 123 13.73 -3.36 8.14
N TYR A 124 13.29 -2.75 9.22
CA TYR A 124 12.17 -1.80 9.21
C TYR A 124 12.69 -0.39 9.50
N ARG A 125 11.95 0.62 9.05
CA ARG A 125 12.13 2.05 9.38
C ARG A 125 13.60 2.48 9.47
N SER A 126 14.17 2.97 8.37
CA SER A 126 15.54 3.53 8.35
C SER A 126 16.63 2.50 8.73
N GLY A 127 16.46 1.22 8.38
CA GLY A 127 17.50 0.20 8.54
C GLY A 127 17.60 -0.43 9.93
N GLN A 128 16.58 -0.29 10.78
CA GLN A 128 16.57 -0.93 12.10
C GLN A 128 16.34 -2.43 11.97
N SER A 129 17.22 -3.21 12.59
CA SER A 129 17.05 -4.67 12.71
C SER A 129 15.97 -5.02 13.72
N LEU A 130 15.37 -6.20 13.54
CA LEU A 130 14.44 -6.75 14.51
C LEU A 130 15.18 -7.11 15.80
N SER A 131 14.77 -6.51 16.92
CA SER A 131 15.20 -6.93 18.25
C SER A 131 14.13 -7.79 18.89
N ILE A 132 14.47 -9.01 19.26
CA ILE A 132 13.61 -9.84 20.10
C ILE A 132 13.81 -9.34 21.53
N ARG A 133 12.73 -8.95 22.23
CA ARG A 133 12.82 -8.82 23.69
C ARG A 133 12.98 -10.22 24.25
N GLU A 134 13.99 -10.45 25.08
CA GLU A 134 14.07 -11.67 25.89
C GLU A 134 12.70 -11.91 26.54
N GLY A 135 12.08 -13.04 26.18
CA GLY A 135 10.79 -13.44 26.72
C GLY A 135 10.95 -13.93 28.16
N ALA A 136 9.89 -13.76 28.95
CA ALA A 136 9.71 -14.46 30.22
C ALA A 136 9.40 -15.94 29.99
#